data_AF-A0A353P3L5-F1
#
_entry.id   AF-A0A353P3L5-F1
#
_cell.length_a   1.000
_cell.length_b   1.000
_cell.length_c   1.000
_cell.angle_alpha   90.00
_cell.angle_beta   90.00
_cell.angle_gamma   90.00
#
_symmetry.space_group_name_H-M   'P 1'
#
loop_
_entity.id
_entity.type
_entity.pdbx_description
1 polymer ?
#
loop_
_entity_poly.entity_id
_entity_poly.type
_entity_poly.pdbx_seq_one_letter_code
_entity_poly.pdbx_strand_id
1 'polypeptide(L)'
;MQKLLDYDEWRFFLKVIDKAKDFANEITNFSIKRDDLRSESGITKEQVKNNQEVRKLLIKRNIRPEMLPPANDIKKVERKLFSEQKLIKAQLLDTTETAT
;
A
#
# COMPACT_ATOMS: atom_id res chain seq x y z
N MET A 1 -2.68 0.75 18.10
CA MET A 1 -1.64 1.01 17.08
C MET A 1 -2.11 1.81 15.86
N GLN A 2 -3.39 1.75 15.47
CA GLN A 2 -3.94 2.57 14.35
C GLN A 2 -4.19 4.06 14.65
N LYS A 3 -4.11 4.49 15.93
CA LYS A 3 -4.28 5.89 16.33
C LYS A 3 -2.96 6.68 16.44
N LEU A 4 -1.81 6.05 16.18
CA LEU A 4 -0.49 6.64 16.47
C LEU A 4 0.18 7.25 15.23
N LEU A 5 -0.27 6.88 14.03
CA LEU A 5 0.14 7.50 12.78
C LEU A 5 -1.14 7.78 12.03
N ASP A 6 -1.46 9.06 11.88
CA ASP A 6 -2.63 9.55 11.20
C ASP A 6 -2.85 8.80 9.87
N TYR A 7 -4.06 8.31 9.61
CA TYR A 7 -4.36 7.37 8.52
C TYR A 7 -3.99 7.93 7.13
N ASP A 8 -3.83 9.24 7.02
CA ASP A 8 -3.43 9.96 5.82
C ASP A 8 -1.96 9.75 5.44
N GLU A 9 -1.05 9.71 6.42
CA GLU A 9 0.37 9.44 6.20
C GLU A 9 0.57 8.03 5.63
N TRP A 10 -0.13 7.04 6.18
CA TRP A 10 -0.03 5.65 5.76
C TRP A 10 -0.55 5.42 4.34
N ARG A 11 -1.71 6.00 4.02
CA ARG A 11 -2.28 5.94 2.66
C ARG A 11 -1.41 6.66 1.65
N PHE A 12 -0.81 7.80 2.03
CA PHE A 12 0.10 8.53 1.18
C PHE A 12 1.39 7.73 0.92
N PHE A 13 1.95 7.12 1.97
CA PHE A 13 3.12 6.25 1.87
C PHE A 13 2.90 5.06 0.92
N LEU A 14 1.77 4.36 1.06
CA LEU A 14 1.36 3.28 0.14
C LEU A 14 1.25 3.77 -1.31
N LYS A 15 0.59 4.90 -1.55
CA LYS A 15 0.46 5.48 -2.90
C LYS A 15 1.81 5.78 -3.53
N VAL A 16 2.77 6.29 -2.76
CA VAL A 16 4.13 6.56 -3.26
C VAL A 16 4.85 5.26 -3.62
N ILE A 17 4.71 4.22 -2.80
CA ILE A 17 5.31 2.91 -3.07
C ILE A 17 4.70 2.26 -4.32
N ASP A 18 3.38 2.31 -4.49
CA ASP A 18 2.75 1.72 -5.68
C ASP A 18 3.15 2.46 -6.95
N LYS A 19 3.19 3.81 -6.93
CA LYS A 19 3.73 4.60 -8.05
C LYS A 19 5.19 4.26 -8.35
N ALA A 20 5.99 3.99 -7.34
CA ALA A 20 7.39 3.61 -7.54
C ALA A 20 7.53 2.24 -8.23
N LYS A 21 6.64 1.28 -7.93
CA LYS A 21 6.61 -0.02 -8.64
C LYS A 21 6.24 0.16 -10.10
N ASP A 22 5.22 0.96 -10.38
CA ASP A 22 4.80 1.27 -11.76
C ASP A 22 5.95 1.92 -12.53
N PHE A 23 6.62 2.88 -11.90
CA PHE A 23 7.79 3.54 -12.47
C PHE A 23 8.95 2.57 -12.77
N ALA A 24 9.23 1.62 -11.87
CA ALA A 24 10.25 0.60 -12.12
C ALA A 24 9.91 -0.26 -13.35
N ASN A 25 8.63 -0.62 -13.51
CA ASN A 25 8.16 -1.37 -14.69
C ASN A 25 8.26 -0.54 -15.98
N GLU A 26 7.93 0.75 -15.93
CA GLU A 26 8.05 1.66 -17.07
C GLU A 26 9.51 1.85 -17.51
N ILE A 27 10.45 2.01 -16.56
CA ILE A 27 11.88 2.10 -16.90
C ILE A 27 12.36 0.80 -17.56
N THR A 28 11.92 -0.36 -17.08
CA THR A 28 12.26 -1.64 -17.71
C THR A 28 11.70 -1.73 -19.12
N ASN A 29 10.42 -1.39 -19.32
CA ASN A 29 9.80 -1.35 -20.65
C ASN A 29 10.52 -0.39 -21.60
N PHE A 30 10.97 0.77 -21.10
CA PHE A 30 11.76 1.71 -21.86
C PHE A 30 13.12 1.12 -22.26
N SER A 31 13.82 0.48 -21.31
CA SER A 31 15.13 -0.13 -21.55
C SER A 31 15.06 -1.31 -22.51
N ILE A 32 13.97 -2.10 -22.44
CA ILE A 32 13.68 -3.17 -23.39
C ILE A 32 13.59 -2.63 -24.82
N LYS A 33 12.84 -1.55 -25.02
CA LYS A 33 12.66 -0.93 -26.34
C LYS A 33 13.94 -0.27 -26.85
N ARG A 34 14.72 0.36 -25.96
CA ARG A 34 15.98 1.04 -26.31
C ARG A 34 17.06 0.06 -26.73
N ASP A 35 17.23 -1.03 -25.99
CA ASP A 35 18.34 -1.97 -26.14
C ASP A 35 17.93 -3.25 -26.91
N ASP A 36 16.72 -3.29 -27.48
CA ASP A 36 16.10 -4.44 -28.17
C ASP A 36 16.25 -5.76 -27.39
N LEU A 37 15.96 -5.70 -26.08
CA LEU A 37 16.09 -6.86 -25.19
C LEU A 37 14.95 -7.85 -25.46
N ARG A 38 15.29 -9.00 -26.05
CA ARG A 38 14.32 -10.06 -26.41
C ARG A 38 14.36 -11.29 -25.52
N SER A 39 15.38 -11.43 -24.66
CA SER A 39 15.52 -12.59 -23.79
C SER A 39 14.92 -12.33 -22.40
N GLU A 40 14.21 -13.32 -21.87
CA GLU A 40 13.64 -13.26 -20.51
C GLU A 40 14.72 -13.02 -19.45
N SER A 41 15.90 -13.64 -19.59
CA SER A 41 17.02 -13.44 -18.67
C SER A 41 17.54 -12.00 -18.69
N GLY A 42 17.64 -11.39 -19.88
CA GLY A 42 18.04 -9.98 -20.03
C GLY A 42 17.02 -9.03 -19.40
N ILE A 43 15.74 -9.26 -19.67
CA ILE A 43 14.63 -8.49 -19.10
C ILE A 43 14.61 -8.60 -17.57
N THR A 44 14.80 -9.81 -17.04
CA THR A 44 14.81 -10.05 -15.59
C THR A 44 15.96 -9.31 -14.90
N LYS A 45 17.17 -9.31 -15.49
CA LYS A 45 18.32 -8.58 -14.95
C LYS A 45 18.05 -7.07 -14.93
N GLU A 46 17.50 -6.53 -16.02
CA GLU A 46 17.16 -5.11 -16.11
C GLU A 46 16.04 -4.74 -15.11
N GLN A 47 15.02 -5.58 -14.98
CA GLN A 47 13.96 -5.43 -13.98
C GLN A 47 14.52 -5.41 -12.56
N VAL A 48 15.42 -6.34 -12.20
CA VAL A 48 16.03 -6.38 -10.86
C VAL A 48 16.85 -5.11 -10.61
N LYS A 49 17.65 -4.69 -11.59
CA LYS A 49 18.46 -3.47 -11.51
C LYS A 49 17.58 -2.22 -11.33
N ASN A 50 16.54 -2.06 -12.13
CA ASN A 50 15.62 -0.92 -12.03
C ASN A 50 14.87 -0.88 -10.70
N ASN A 51 14.41 -2.03 -10.20
CA ASN A 51 13.82 -2.12 -8.87
C ASN A 51 14.80 -1.75 -7.76
N GLN A 52 16.08 -2.11 -7.88
CA GLN A 52 17.11 -1.71 -6.92
C GLN A 52 17.36 -0.20 -6.95
N GLU A 53 17.46 0.41 -8.12
CA GLU A 53 17.67 1.86 -8.27
C GLU A 53 16.48 2.67 -7.73
N VAL A 54 15.26 2.26 -8.06
CA VAL A 54 14.04 2.89 -7.51
C VAL A 54 13.99 2.72 -5.99
N ARG A 55 14.36 1.55 -5.45
CA ARG A 55 14.44 1.34 -4.00
C ARG A 55 15.46 2.28 -3.34
N LYS A 56 16.66 2.45 -3.92
CA LYS A 56 17.68 3.38 -3.41
C LYS A 56 17.15 4.82 -3.39
N LEU A 57 16.44 5.23 -4.44
CA LEU A 57 15.82 6.55 -4.52
C LEU A 57 14.80 6.78 -3.41
N LEU A 58 13.93 5.80 -3.15
CA LEU A 58 12.96 5.86 -2.05
C LEU A 58 13.64 5.97 -0.68
N ILE A 59 14.65 5.12 -0.42
CA ILE A 59 15.40 5.14 0.83
C ILE A 59 16.09 6.50 1.05
N LYS A 60 16.64 7.11 -0.01
CA LYS A 60 17.25 8.45 0.05
C LYS A 60 16.26 9.54 0.47
N ARG A 61 14.96 9.32 0.24
CA ARG A 61 13.86 10.21 0.66
C ARG A 61 13.21 9.77 1.96
N ASN A 62 13.87 8.88 2.71
CA ASN A 62 13.38 8.29 3.95
C ASN A 62 12.07 7.48 3.79
N ILE A 63 11.79 7.00 2.58
CA ILE A 63 10.66 6.12 2.26
C ILE A 63 11.18 4.69 2.18
N ARG A 64 10.79 3.84 3.14
CA ARG A 64 11.30 2.47 3.28
C ARG A 64 10.21 1.43 2.98
N PRO A 65 10.19 0.81 1.79
CA PRO A 65 9.19 -0.20 1.44
C PRO A 65 9.11 -1.36 2.44
N GLU A 66 10.23 -1.68 3.10
CA GLU A 66 10.34 -2.73 4.11
C GLU A 66 9.67 -2.39 5.46
N MET A 67 9.36 -1.12 5.72
CA MET A 67 8.61 -0.72 6.93
C MET A 67 7.10 -0.82 6.74
N LEU A 68 6.63 -1.39 5.61
CA LEU A 68 5.22 -1.66 5.47
C LEU A 68 4.79 -2.68 6.55
N PRO A 69 3.84 -2.33 7.45
CA PRO A 69 3.22 -3.30 8.31
C PRO A 69 2.61 -4.39 7.43
N PRO A 70 2.63 -5.65 7.88
CA PRO A 70 1.95 -6.72 7.19
C PRO A 70 0.52 -6.26 6.93
N ALA A 71 0.08 -6.38 5.68
CA ALA A 71 -1.24 -5.93 5.26
C ALA A 71 -2.26 -6.55 6.22
N ASN A 72 -2.76 -5.75 7.18
CA ASN A 72 -3.86 -6.18 8.01
C ASN A 72 -5.01 -6.39 7.03
N ASP A 73 -5.32 -7.65 6.81
CA ASP A 73 -6.31 -8.15 5.87
C ASP A 73 -7.48 -7.17 5.84
N ILE A 74 -7.63 -6.41 4.74
CA ILE A 74 -8.54 -5.25 4.66
C ILE A 74 -9.97 -5.68 5.04
N LYS A 75 -10.32 -6.93 4.69
CA LYS A 75 -11.55 -7.62 5.07
C LYS A 75 -11.76 -7.73 6.59
N LYS A 76 -10.69 -7.90 7.37
CA LYS A 76 -10.74 -7.99 8.85
C LYS A 76 -11.00 -6.63 9.47
N VAL A 77 -10.49 -5.56 8.86
CA VAL A 77 -10.77 -4.18 9.28
C VAL A 77 -12.20 -3.78 8.93
N GLU A 78 -12.66 -4.08 7.72
CA GLU A 78 -14.05 -3.85 7.29
C GLU A 78 -15.06 -4.61 8.16
N ARG A 79 -14.77 -5.88 8.49
CA ARG A 79 -15.61 -6.68 9.40
C ARG A 79 -15.71 -6.07 10.80
N LYS A 80 -14.61 -5.52 11.35
CA LYS A 80 -14.64 -4.84 12.64
C LYS A 80 -15.46 -3.56 12.58
N LEU A 81 -15.29 -2.75 11.53
CA LEU A 81 -16.06 -1.52 11.32
C LEU A 81 -17.56 -1.80 11.23
N PHE A 82 -17.95 -2.84 10.50
CA PHE A 82 -19.35 -3.24 10.35
C PHE A 82 -19.95 -3.76 11.67
N SER A 83 -19.14 -4.48 12.45
CA SER A 83 -19.55 -4.99 13.78
C SER A 83 -19.73 -3.86 14.78
N GLU A 84 -18.82 -2.88 14.80
CA GLU A 84 -18.91 -1.69 15.65
C GLU A 84 -20.10 -0.81 15.28
N GLN A 85 -20.37 -0.59 13.99
CA GLN A 85 -21.56 0.14 13.53
C GLN A 85 -22.86 -0.56 13.96
N LYS A 86 -22.90 -1.89 13.89
CA LYS A 86 -24.07 -2.68 14.33
C LYS A 86 -24.27 -2.59 15.84
N LEU A 87 -23.20 -2.60 16.63
CA LEU A 87 -23.24 -2.45 18.08
C LEU A 87 -23.72 -1.06 18.49
N ILE A 88 -23.18 -0.01 17.87
CA ILE A 88 -23.59 1.38 18.11
C ILE A 88 -25.06 1.57 17.76
N LYS A 89 -25.52 1.03 16.61
CA LYS A 89 -26.93 1.11 16.22
C LYS A 89 -27.86 0.37 17.20
N ALA A 90 -27.43 -0.78 17.71
CA ALA A 90 -28.19 -1.52 18.71
C ALA A 90 -28.27 -0.78 20.06
N GLN A 91 -27.19 -0.15 20.49
CA GLN A 91 -27.18 0.68 21.71
C GLN A 91 -28.05 1.94 21.57
N LEU A 92 -28.07 2.56 20.39
CA LEU A 92 -28.93 3.72 20.12
C LEU A 92 -30.42 3.37 20.15
N LEU A 93 -30.80 2.17 19.68
CA LEU A 93 -32.18 1.67 19.72
C LEU A 93 -32.66 1.38 21.15
N ASP A 94 -31.78 0.83 21.99
CA ASP A 94 -32.05 0.54 23.41
C ASP A 94 -32.29 1.83 24.21
N THR A 95 -31.50 2.88 23.96
CA THR A 95 -31.66 4.18 24.63
C THR A 95 -32.95 4.93 24.26
N THR A 96 -33.54 4.65 23.10
CA THR A 96 -34.81 5.27 22.67
C THR A 96 -36.04 4.58 23.25
N GLU A 97 -35.94 3.32 23.69
CA GLU A 97 -37.04 2.57 24.31
C GLU A 97 -37.13 2.80 25.83
N THR A 98 -36.03 3.15 26.49
CA THR A 98 -36.01 3.45 27.94
C THR A 98 -36.42 4.88 28.32
N ALA A 99 -36.73 5.75 27.34
CA ALA A 99 -37.05 7.16 27.55
C ALA A 99 -38.54 7.53 27.33
N THR A 100 -39.44 6.54 27.27
CA THR A 100 -40.90 6.74 27.23
C THR A 100 -41.55 6.07 28.44
#